data_AF-A0A622JA09-F1
#
_entry.id   AF-A0A622JA09-F1
#
_cell.length_a   1.000
_cell.length_b   1.000
_cell.length_c   1.000
_cell.angle_alpha   90.00
_cell.angle_beta   90.00
_cell.angle_gamma   90.00
#
_symmetry.space_group_name_H-M   'P 1'
#
loop_
_entity.id
_entity.type
_entity.pdbx_description
1 polymer ?
#
loop_
_entity_poly.entity_id
_entity_poly.type
_entity_poly.pdbx_seq_one_letter_code
_entity_poly.pdbx_strand_id
1 'polypeptide(L)'
;MPRRSILSATERESLLALPDAKDELIRHYTFNETDLSVIRQRRGAANRLGFAVQLCYLRFPGTFLGVDEPPFPPLLRMVAAQLKMPVESWSEYGQREQTRREHLVELQTVFG
;
A
#
# COMPACT_ATOMS: atom_id res chain seq x y z
N MET A 1 -31.96 12.90 16.92
CA MET A 1 -31.42 11.63 17.45
C MET A 1 -29.90 11.66 17.28
N PRO A 2 -29.09 11.72 18.34
CA PRO A 2 -27.63 11.69 18.19
C PRO A 2 -27.21 10.27 17.79
N ARG A 3 -26.46 10.11 16.71
CA ARG A 3 -25.84 8.83 16.35
C ARG A 3 -24.76 8.53 17.38
N ARG A 4 -25.03 7.65 18.34
CA ARG A 4 -24.01 7.08 19.22
C ARG A 4 -23.07 6.23 18.34
N SER A 5 -21.81 6.62 18.24
CA SER A 5 -20.76 5.75 17.69
C SER A 5 -20.72 4.48 18.53
N ILE A 6 -20.80 3.31 17.89
CA ILE A 6 -20.77 2.00 18.56
C ILE A 6 -19.35 1.65 19.02
N LEU A 7 -18.33 2.27 18.40
CA LEU A 7 -16.92 2.00 18.66
C LEU A 7 -16.26 3.17 19.38
N SER A 8 -15.39 2.83 20.34
CA SER A 8 -14.40 3.73 20.93
C SER A 8 -13.30 4.09 19.93
N ALA A 9 -12.55 5.16 20.19
CA ALA A 9 -11.43 5.57 19.33
C ALA A 9 -10.36 4.46 19.20
N THR A 10 -10.06 3.75 20.29
CA THR A 10 -9.08 2.66 20.34
C THR A 10 -9.52 1.43 19.53
N GLU A 11 -10.80 1.08 19.56
CA GLU A 11 -11.35 0.00 18.73
C GLU A 11 -11.29 0.38 17.25
N ARG A 12 -11.55 1.66 16.93
CA ARG A 12 -11.43 2.16 15.55
C ARG A 12 -9.99 2.17 15.04
N GLU A 13 -9.03 2.56 15.88
CA GLU A 13 -7.60 2.51 15.54
C GLU A 13 -7.12 1.07 15.35
N SER A 14 -7.58 0.14 16.19
CA SER A 14 -7.26 -1.28 16.08
C SER A 14 -7.80 -1.91 14.79
N LEU A 15 -8.94 -1.44 14.26
CA LEU A 15 -9.48 -1.88 12.97
C LEU A 15 -8.67 -1.39 11.76
N LEU A 16 -7.89 -0.33 11.92
CA LEU A 16 -7.05 0.26 10.85
C LEU A 16 -5.58 -0.13 10.99
N ALA A 17 -5.22 -0.87 12.05
CA ALA A 17 -3.87 -1.34 12.27
C ALA A 17 -3.51 -2.38 11.21
N LEU A 18 -2.35 -2.20 10.57
CA LEU A 18 -1.83 -3.15 9.60
C LEU A 18 -1.53 -4.48 10.31
N PRO A 19 -1.87 -5.63 9.69
CA PRO A 19 -1.54 -6.92 10.26
C PRO A 19 -0.03 -7.13 10.29
N ASP A 20 0.51 -7.60 11.41
CA ASP A 20 1.92 -7.96 11.57
C ASP A 20 2.16 -9.48 11.46
N ALA A 21 1.11 -10.28 11.65
CA ALA A 21 1.10 -11.71 11.45
C ALA A 21 1.27 -12.07 9.98
N LYS A 22 2.20 -13.00 9.69
CA LYS A 22 2.55 -13.40 8.32
C LYS A 22 1.36 -13.88 7.49
N ASP A 23 0.46 -14.66 8.09
CA ASP A 23 -0.69 -15.23 7.39
C ASP A 23 -1.71 -14.15 7.01
N GLU A 24 -1.88 -13.13 7.86
CA GLU A 24 -2.73 -11.98 7.57
C GLU A 24 -2.11 -11.07 6.50
N LEU A 25 -0.79 -10.85 6.55
CA LEU A 25 -0.06 -10.17 5.47
C LEU A 25 -0.30 -10.86 4.12
N ILE A 26 -0.16 -12.19 4.05
CA ILE A 26 -0.43 -12.98 2.84
C ILE A 26 -1.88 -12.79 2.38
N ARG A 27 -2.85 -12.90 3.31
CA ARG A 27 -4.27 -12.75 3.01
C ARG A 27 -4.62 -11.41 2.38
N HIS A 28 -4.03 -10.31 2.87
CA HIS A 28 -4.37 -8.96 2.40
C HIS A 28 -3.51 -8.50 1.22
N TYR A 29 -2.27 -8.98 1.11
CA TYR A 29 -1.25 -8.34 0.27
C TYR A 29 -0.59 -9.25 -0.78
N THR A 30 -1.10 -10.46 -1.00
CA THR A 30 -0.69 -11.27 -2.16
C THR A 30 -1.21 -10.68 -3.46
N PHE A 31 -0.33 -10.51 -4.45
CA PHE A 31 -0.69 -10.00 -5.76
C PHE A 31 -1.19 -11.10 -6.69
N ASN A 32 -2.29 -10.83 -7.40
CA ASN A 32 -2.75 -11.65 -8.51
C ASN A 32 -2.16 -11.18 -9.85
N GLU A 33 -2.50 -11.84 -10.95
CA GLU A 33 -1.98 -11.48 -12.29
C GLU A 33 -2.39 -10.09 -12.76
N THR A 34 -3.60 -9.64 -12.44
CA THR A 34 -4.11 -8.30 -12.77
C THR A 34 -3.28 -7.23 -12.06
N ASP A 35 -3.01 -7.43 -10.77
CA ASP A 35 -2.17 -6.54 -9.97
C ASP A 35 -0.77 -6.43 -10.57
N LEU A 36 -0.17 -7.58 -10.84
CA LEU A 36 1.17 -7.65 -11.42
C LEU A 36 1.21 -6.99 -12.80
N SER A 37 0.16 -7.13 -13.61
CA SER A 37 0.05 -6.48 -14.92
C SER A 37 0.07 -4.96 -14.78
N VAL A 38 -0.76 -4.39 -13.89
CA VAL A 38 -0.82 -2.93 -13.66
C VAL A 38 0.48 -2.42 -13.05
N ILE A 39 1.04 -3.12 -12.06
CA ILE A 39 2.32 -2.77 -11.43
C ILE A 39 3.44 -2.72 -12.49
N ARG A 40 3.53 -3.73 -13.37
CA ARG A 40 4.60 -3.83 -14.38
C ARG A 40 4.61 -2.68 -15.40
N GLN A 41 3.49 -1.98 -15.59
CA GLN A 41 3.42 -0.81 -16.47
C GLN A 41 4.25 0.37 -15.94
N ARG A 42 4.57 0.41 -14.64
CA ARG A 42 5.41 1.48 -14.08
C ARG A 42 6.86 1.32 -14.51
N ARG A 43 7.49 2.45 -14.85
CA ARG A 43 8.91 2.51 -15.25
C ARG A 43 9.82 2.60 -14.02
N GLY A 44 10.80 1.70 -13.92
CA GLY A 44 11.79 1.69 -12.85
C GLY A 44 11.38 0.85 -11.63
N ALA A 45 12.36 0.35 -10.86
CA ALA A 45 12.11 -0.47 -9.68
C ALA A 45 11.41 0.33 -8.57
N ALA A 46 11.86 1.56 -8.32
CA ALA A 46 11.26 2.46 -7.32
C ALA A 46 9.76 2.69 -7.54
N ASN A 47 9.36 3.03 -8.77
CA ASN A 47 7.95 3.27 -9.09
C ASN A 47 7.10 2.02 -9.03
N ARG A 48 7.63 0.85 -9.42
CA ARG A 48 6.92 -0.43 -9.31
C ARG A 48 6.70 -0.83 -7.86
N LEU A 49 7.76 -0.77 -7.04
CA LEU A 49 7.69 -1.05 -5.62
C LEU A 49 6.75 -0.07 -4.91
N GLY A 50 6.90 1.23 -5.18
CA GLY A 50 6.08 2.27 -4.57
C GLY A 50 4.59 2.17 -4.91
N PHE A 51 4.27 1.95 -6.19
CA PHE A 51 2.90 1.73 -6.63
C PHE A 51 2.28 0.50 -5.96
N ALA A 52 3.03 -0.59 -5.86
CA ALA A 52 2.56 -1.82 -5.23
C ALA A 52 2.35 -1.67 -3.71
N VAL A 53 3.21 -0.95 -3.02
CA VAL A 53 3.01 -0.63 -1.58
C VAL A 53 1.73 0.20 -1.41
N GLN A 54 1.52 1.23 -2.23
CA GLN A 54 0.29 2.05 -2.15
C GLN A 54 -0.97 1.23 -2.44
N LEU A 55 -0.92 0.28 -3.39
CA LEU A 55 -2.00 -0.66 -3.63
C LEU A 55 -2.33 -1.49 -2.37
N CYS A 56 -1.32 -1.94 -1.64
CA CYS A 56 -1.53 -2.69 -0.40
C CYS A 56 -2.25 -1.84 0.66
N TYR A 57 -1.81 -0.61 0.90
CA TYR A 57 -2.49 0.31 1.82
C TYR A 57 -3.93 0.62 1.40
N LEU A 58 -4.17 0.75 0.09
CA LEU A 58 -5.52 0.95 -0.45
C LEU A 58 -6.42 -0.27 -0.22
N ARG A 59 -5.89 -1.50 -0.30
CA ARG A 59 -6.66 -2.72 -0.02
C ARG A 59 -7.01 -2.85 1.45
N PHE A 60 -6.03 -2.61 2.29
CA PHE A 60 -6.18 -2.60 3.73
C PHE A 60 -5.07 -1.72 4.33
N PRO A 61 -5.40 -0.69 5.12
CA PRO A 61 -6.70 -0.45 5.74
C PRO A 61 -7.68 0.41 4.92
N GLY A 62 -7.44 0.65 3.62
CA GLY A 62 -8.30 1.52 2.81
C GLY A 62 -7.82 2.97 2.73
N THR A 63 -6.51 3.18 2.88
CA THR A 63 -5.90 4.51 2.89
C THR A 63 -4.72 4.56 1.92
N PHE A 64 -4.19 5.75 1.68
CA PHE A 64 -2.87 5.90 1.07
C PHE A 64 -1.88 6.26 2.15
N LEU A 65 -0.66 5.72 2.05
CA LEU A 65 0.45 6.13 2.89
C LEU A 65 0.73 7.61 2.67
N GLY A 66 1.20 8.37 3.67
CA GLY A 66 1.64 9.76 3.52
C GLY A 66 2.90 9.94 2.65
N VAL A 67 3.21 11.17 2.24
CA VAL A 67 4.45 11.47 1.47
C VAL A 67 5.69 11.27 2.34
N ASP A 68 5.63 11.73 3.58
CA ASP A 68 6.73 11.67 4.55
C ASP A 68 6.59 10.50 5.54
N GLU A 69 5.66 9.59 5.27
CA GLU A 69 5.39 8.45 6.14
C GLU A 69 6.14 7.21 5.62
N PRO A 70 6.99 6.58 6.45
CA PRO A 70 7.63 5.33 6.05
C PRO A 70 6.59 4.20 5.99
N PRO A 71 6.68 3.28 5.01
CA PRO A 71 5.78 2.15 4.93
C PRO A 71 6.05 1.18 6.06
N PHE A 72 5.04 0.40 6.43
CA PHE A 72 5.19 -0.67 7.41
C PHE A 72 6.24 -1.69 6.96
N PRO A 73 7.34 -1.91 7.72
CA PRO A 73 8.47 -2.68 7.21
C PRO A 73 8.18 -4.13 6.81
N PRO A 74 7.33 -4.90 7.54
CA PRO A 74 6.94 -6.24 7.11
C PRO A 74 6.23 -6.25 5.75
N LEU A 75 5.31 -5.30 5.53
CA LEU A 75 4.63 -5.12 4.25
C LEU A 75 5.62 -4.78 3.14
N LEU A 76 6.51 -3.81 3.36
CA LEU A 76 7.50 -3.40 2.37
C LEU A 76 8.39 -4.59 1.94
N ARG A 77 8.89 -5.37 2.89
CA ARG A 77 9.70 -6.58 2.61
C ARG A 77 8.92 -7.62 1.82
N MET A 78 7.66 -7.85 2.17
CA MET A 78 6.81 -8.81 1.47
C MET A 78 6.54 -8.38 0.02
N VAL A 79 6.21 -7.11 -0.21
CA VAL A 79 5.98 -6.57 -1.55
C VAL A 79 7.25 -6.65 -2.40
N ALA A 80 8.40 -6.24 -1.83
CA ALA A 80 9.69 -6.32 -2.50
C ALA A 80 10.03 -7.78 -2.91
N ALA A 81 9.80 -8.74 -2.01
CA ALA A 81 10.00 -10.16 -2.29
C ALA A 81 9.09 -10.68 -3.42
N GLN A 82 7.79 -10.33 -3.39
CA GLN A 82 6.84 -10.71 -4.45
C GLN A 82 7.25 -10.17 -5.82
N LEU A 83 7.76 -8.94 -5.87
CA LEU A 83 8.18 -8.29 -7.12
C LEU A 83 9.63 -8.63 -7.53
N LYS A 84 10.37 -9.34 -6.68
CA LYS A 84 11.81 -9.60 -6.84
C LYS A 84 12.62 -8.31 -7.00
N MET A 85 12.33 -7.32 -6.15
CA MET A 85 12.98 -6.01 -6.15
C MET A 85 13.71 -5.75 -4.83
N PRO A 86 14.78 -4.94 -4.84
CA PRO A 86 15.42 -4.49 -3.61
C PRO A 86 14.48 -3.56 -2.82
N VAL A 87 14.43 -3.75 -1.51
CA VAL A 87 13.64 -2.91 -0.58
C VAL A 87 14.12 -1.44 -0.65
N GLU A 88 15.40 -1.26 -0.92
CA GLU A 88 16.11 0.01 -1.02
C GLU A 88 15.56 0.89 -2.14
N SER A 89 14.94 0.29 -3.17
CA SER A 89 14.25 1.04 -4.25
C SER A 89 13.13 1.95 -3.73
N TRP A 90 12.62 1.70 -2.52
CA TRP A 90 11.63 2.59 -1.90
C TRP A 90 12.16 4.02 -1.72
N SER A 91 13.45 4.18 -1.42
CA SER A 91 14.06 5.50 -1.16
C SER A 91 14.00 6.46 -2.35
N GLU A 92 13.85 5.93 -3.56
CA GLU A 92 13.74 6.69 -4.80
C GLU A 92 12.28 6.90 -5.23
N TYR A 93 11.32 6.25 -4.57
CA TYR A 93 9.91 6.38 -4.92
C TYR A 93 9.35 7.74 -4.49
N GLY A 94 8.58 8.36 -5.37
CA GLY A 94 7.85 9.59 -5.03
C GLY A 94 8.70 10.86 -4.91
N GLN A 95 9.98 10.81 -5.29
CA GLN A 95 10.89 11.97 -5.36
C GLN A 95 10.28 13.13 -6.19
N ARG A 96 9.48 12.80 -7.22
CA ARG A 96 8.62 13.76 -7.90
C ARG A 96 7.19 13.59 -7.40
N GLU A 97 6.69 14.62 -6.72
CA GLU A 97 5.35 14.62 -6.15
C GLU A 97 4.26 14.33 -7.20
N GLN A 98 4.42 14.86 -8.42
CA GLN A 98 3.50 14.62 -9.53
C GLN A 98 3.34 13.13 -9.85
N THR A 99 4.45 12.39 -9.98
CA THR A 99 4.42 10.95 -10.28
C THR A 99 3.67 10.17 -9.20
N ARG A 100 3.90 10.52 -7.93
CA ARG A 100 3.19 9.91 -6.81
C ARG A 100 1.69 10.19 -6.87
N ARG A 101 1.29 11.45 -7.10
CA ARG A 101 -0.12 11.84 -7.24
C ARG A 101 -0.81 11.10 -8.39
N GLU A 102 -0.17 11.02 -9.55
CA GLU A 102 -0.67 10.27 -10.71
C GLU A 102 -0.89 8.79 -10.36
N HIS A 103 0.05 8.17 -9.65
CA HIS A 103 -0.10 6.79 -9.19
C HIS A 103 -1.30 6.62 -8.24
N LEU A 104 -1.52 7.52 -7.29
CA LEU A 104 -2.65 7.42 -6.36
C LEU A 104 -4.00 7.54 -7.09
N VAL A 105 -4.10 8.45 -8.06
CA VAL A 105 -5.30 8.60 -8.90
C VAL A 105 -5.56 7.33 -9.70
N GLU A 106 -4.52 6.76 -10.31
CA GLU A 106 -4.63 5.52 -11.07
C GLU A 106 -5.06 4.34 -10.18
N LEU A 107 -4.47 4.22 -8.99
CA LEU A 107 -4.85 3.19 -8.01
C LEU A 107 -6.32 3.30 -7.62
N GLN A 108 -6.79 4.50 -7.28
CA GLN A 108 -8.19 4.72 -6.94
C GLN A 108 -9.12 4.40 -8.11
N THR A 109 -8.72 4.71 -9.34
CA THR A 109 -9.54 4.48 -10.55
C THR A 109 -9.66 3.00 -10.89
N VAL A 110 -8.59 2.23 -10.69
CA VAL A 110 -8.53 0.81 -11.10
C VAL A 110 -9.00 -0.13 -9.99
N PHE A 111 -8.76 0.22 -8.72
CA PHE A 111 -8.95 -0.69 -7.57
C PHE A 111 -9.85 -0.14 -6.46
N GLY A 112 -10.24 1.13 -6.51
CA GLY A 112 -11.03 1.78 -5.48
C GLY A 112 -12.53 1.88 -5.79
#